data_AF-A0A432UHC5-F1
#
_entry.id   AF-A0A432UHC5-F1
#
_cell.length_a   1.000
_cell.length_b   1.000
_cell.length_c   1.000
_cell.angle_alpha   90.00
_cell.angle_beta   90.00
_cell.angle_gamma   90.00
#
_symmetry.space_group_name_H-M   'P 1'
#
loop_
_entity.id
_entity.type
_entity.pdbx_description
1 polymer ?
#
loop_
_entity_poly.entity_id
_entity_poly.type
_entity_poly.pdbx_seq_one_letter_code
_entity_poly.pdbx_strand_id
1 'polypeptide(L)' 'MRRLSPEEALEYLKRGIVDLVEEEELLSKLRRAAETGRPLRVKAGFDPTAPDLHLGHTVLLRKMRHFQDLG' A
#
# COMPACT_ATOMS: atom_id res chain seq x y z
N MET A 1 15.53 -7.02 -8.14
CA MET A 1 14.28 -7.17 -7.36
C MET A 1 13.23 -7.79 -8.28
N ARG A 2 12.53 -8.83 -7.82
CA ARG A 2 11.49 -9.52 -8.60
C ARG A 2 10.24 -8.63 -8.63
N ARG A 3 9.74 -8.31 -9.83
CA ARG A 3 8.43 -7.66 -9.99
C ARG A 3 7.36 -8.70 -9.67
N LEU A 4 6.48 -8.40 -8.71
CA LEU A 4 5.34 -9.25 -8.37
C LEU A 4 4.24 -9.10 -9.43
N SER A 5 3.47 -10.16 -9.67
CA SER A 5 2.20 -10.03 -10.40
C SER A 5 1.20 -9.17 -9.60
N PRO A 6 0.16 -8.60 -10.22
CA PRO A 6 -0.89 -7.88 -9.49
C PRO A 6 -1.54 -8.70 -8.36
N GLU A 7 -1.74 -10.00 -8.59
CA GLU A 7 -2.29 -10.95 -7.60
C GLU A 7 -1.29 -11.21 -6.46
N GLU A 8 -0.01 -11.42 -6.77
CA GLU A 8 1.05 -11.56 -5.76
C GLU A 8 1.22 -10.27 -4.93
N ALA A 9 1.11 -9.11 -5.58
CA ALA A 9 1.18 -7.80 -4.94
C ALA A 9 -0.02 -7.57 -4.00
N LEU A 10 -1.23 -7.96 -4.41
CA LEU A 10 -2.41 -7.91 -3.57
C LEU A 10 -2.24 -8.76 -2.30
N GLU A 11 -1.81 -10.01 -2.44
CA GLU A 11 -1.57 -10.91 -1.31
C GLU A 11 -0.46 -10.39 -0.38
N TYR A 12 0.56 -9.75 -0.94
CA TYR A 12 1.59 -9.07 -0.14
C TYR A 12 1.01 -7.89 0.66
N LEU A 13 0.14 -7.08 0.05
CA LEU A 13 -0.49 -5.93 0.69
C LEU A 13 -1.54 -6.35 1.75
N LYS A 14 -2.18 -7.51 1.63
CA LYS A 14 -3.11 -8.07 2.62
C LYS A 14 -2.44 -8.53 3.92
N ARG A 15 -1.12 -8.65 3.97
CA ARG A 15 -0.43 -9.06 5.21
C ARG A 15 -0.49 -7.96 6.28
N GLY A 16 -1.04 -8.28 7.45
CA GLY A 16 -1.05 -7.38 8.63
C GLY A 16 -1.99 -6.18 8.51
N ILE A 17 -2.99 -6.24 7.63
CA ILE A 17 -4.13 -5.31 7.66
C ILE A 17 -5.23 -5.89 8.56
N VAL A 18 -6.09 -5.02 9.07
CA VAL A 18 -7.30 -5.43 9.81
C VAL A 18 -8.48 -5.62 8.86
N ASP A 19 -8.60 -4.76 7.85
CA ASP A 19 -9.73 -4.76 6.91
C ASP A 19 -9.33 -4.18 5.54
N LEU A 20 -10.03 -4.62 4.48
CA LEU A 20 -9.91 -4.16 3.10
C LEU A 20 -11.30 -4.04 2.48
N VAL A 21 -11.77 -2.81 2.34
CA VAL A 21 -13.17 -2.52 1.94
C VAL A 21 -13.50 -3.01 0.53
N GLU A 22 -12.60 -2.83 -0.44
CA GLU A 22 -12.82 -3.22 -1.85
C GLU A 22 -11.58 -3.90 -2.45
N GLU A 23 -11.47 -5.21 -2.24
CA GLU A 23 -10.34 -6.02 -2.72
C GLU A 23 -10.23 -6.01 -4.25
N GLU A 24 -11.35 -6.22 -4.94
CA GLU A 24 -11.41 -6.24 -6.41
C GLU A 24 -11.03 -4.88 -7.02
N GLU A 25 -11.40 -3.78 -6.36
CA GLU A 25 -11.04 -2.43 -6.82
C GLU A 25 -9.52 -2.19 -6.71
N LEU A 26 -8.91 -2.64 -5.61
CA LEU A 26 -7.45 -2.60 -5.44
C LEU A 26 -6.74 -3.47 -6.48
N LEU A 27 -7.24 -4.68 -6.75
CA LEU A 27 -6.67 -5.57 -7.77
C LEU A 27 -6.73 -4.94 -9.17
N SER A 28 -7.88 -4.37 -9.54
CA SER A 28 -8.05 -3.65 -10.81
C SER A 28 -7.07 -2.47 -10.94
N LYS A 29 -6.89 -1.71 -9.86
CA LYS A 29 -5.92 -0.62 -9.77
C LYS A 29 -4.47 -1.10 -9.94
N LEU A 30 -4.10 -2.23 -9.33
CA LEU A 30 -2.78 -2.86 -9.46
C LEU A 30 -2.51 -3.37 -10.88
N ARG A 31 -3.49 -4.03 -11.50
CA ARG A 31 -3.41 -4.47 -12.91
C ARG A 31 -3.18 -3.29 -13.85
N ARG A 32 -3.99 -2.24 -13.70
CA ARG A 32 -3.82 -1.00 -14.49
C ARG A 32 -2.44 -0.37 -14.28
N ALA A 33 -1.94 -0.34 -13.05
CA ALA A 33 -0.61 0.20 -12.77
C ALA A 33 0.50 -0.62 -13.45
N ALA A 34 0.39 -1.95 -13.45
CA ALA A 34 1.31 -2.85 -14.13
C ALA A 34 1.29 -2.70 -15.65
N GLU A 35 0.09 -2.58 -16.25
CA GLU A 35 -0.09 -2.41 -17.70
C GLU A 35 0.37 -1.04 -18.20
N THR A 36 0.04 0.02 -17.47
CA THR A 36 0.34 1.41 -17.88
C THR A 36 1.71 1.90 -17.42
N GLY A 37 2.37 1.15 -16.53
CA GLY A 37 3.60 1.57 -15.86
C GLY A 37 3.42 2.79 -14.96
N ARG A 38 2.17 3.17 -14.62
CA ARG A 38 1.85 4.36 -13.85
C ARG A 38 1.57 3.99 -12.38
N PRO A 39 2.39 4.48 -11.42
CA PRO A 39 2.26 4.15 -10.00
C PRO A 39 0.89 4.49 -9.41
N LEU A 40 0.52 3.76 -8.35
CA LEU A 40 -0.65 4.09 -7.54
C LEU A 40 -0.36 5.32 -6.68
N ARG A 41 -1.38 6.17 -6.51
CA ARG A 41 -1.33 7.26 -5.53
C ARG A 41 -1.90 6.75 -4.22
N VAL A 42 -1.03 6.58 -3.22
CA VAL A 42 -1.41 6.14 -1.88
C VAL A 42 -1.38 7.33 -0.95
N LYS A 43 -2.50 7.57 -0.25
CA LYS A 43 -2.66 8.69 0.68
C LYS A 43 -2.76 8.19 2.11
N ALA A 44 -1.98 8.78 2.99
CA ALA A 44 -2.13 8.65 4.45
C ALA A 44 -2.13 10.04 5.06
N GLY A 45 -3.08 10.31 5.97
CA GLY A 45 -3.16 11.56 6.72
C GLY A 45 -2.54 11.41 8.10
N PHE A 46 -1.87 12.46 8.56
CA PHE A 46 -1.35 12.58 9.91
C PHE A 46 -1.87 13.88 10.50
N ASP A 47 -2.40 13.82 11.73
CA ASP A 47 -2.84 15.00 12.46
C ASP A 47 -1.62 15.75 13.01
N PRO A 48 -1.40 17.04 12.66
CA PRO A 48 -0.23 17.79 13.11
C PRO A 48 -0.32 18.29 14.57
N THR A 49 -1.38 17.96 15.32
CA THR A 49 -1.55 18.39 16.72
C THR A 49 -0.45 17.88 17.66
N ALA A 50 0.13 16.71 17.36
CA ALA A 50 1.26 16.15 18.09
C ALA A 50 2.56 16.27 17.26
N PRO A 51 3.69 16.71 17.86
CA PRO A 51 4.95 16.89 17.13
C PRO A 51 5.67 15.56 16.84
N ASP A 52 5.42 14.52 17.64
CA ASP A 52 6.24 13.32 17.68
C ASP A 52 5.57 12.10 17.02
N LEU A 53 6.34 11.36 16.21
CA LEU A 53 5.99 10.04 15.75
C LEU A 53 6.55 8.97 16.70
N HIS A 54 5.67 8.19 17.32
CA HIS A 54 6.05 7.01 18.09
C HIS A 54 5.97 5.70 17.30
N LEU A 55 6.43 4.60 17.91
CA LEU A 55 6.47 3.26 17.28
C LEU A 55 5.12 2.76 16.76
N GLY A 56 3.99 3.18 17.36
CA GLY A 56 2.66 2.87 16.82
C GLY A 56 2.45 3.30 15.35
N HIS A 57 3.05 4.42 14.91
CA HIS A 57 2.94 4.88 13.52
C HIS A 57 3.69 3.98 12.53
N THR A 58 4.64 3.18 13.02
CA THR A 58 5.43 2.30 12.16
C THR A 58 4.58 1.24 11.48
N VAL A 59 3.43 0.86 12.06
CA VAL A 59 2.49 -0.08 11.43
C VAL A 59 1.99 0.48 10.10
N LEU A 60 1.47 1.71 10.12
CA LEU A 60 0.98 2.41 8.93
C LEU A 60 2.14 2.75 7.98
N LEU A 61 3.25 3.28 8.49
CA LEU A 61 4.39 3.67 7.65
C LEU A 61 5.04 2.46 6.95
N ARG A 62 5.09 1.28 7.59
CA ARG A 62 5.53 0.04 6.94
C ARG A 62 4.59 -0.37 5.81
N LYS A 63 3.27 -0.23 6.00
CA LYS A 63 2.31 -0.49 4.91
C LYS A 63 2.51 0.45 3.74
N MET A 64 2.74 1.75 3.99
CA MET A 64 3.09 2.71 2.94
C MET A 64 4.38 2.32 2.22
N ARG A 65 5.39 1.85 2.96
CA ARG A 65 6.63 1.35 2.37
C ARG A 65 6.41 0.16 1.45
N HIS A 66 5.53 -0.77 1.82
CA HIS A 66 5.18 -1.90 0.95
C HIS A 66 4.60 -1.43 -0.39
N PHE A 67 3.76 -0.40 -0.39
CA PHE A 67 3.29 0.20 -1.65
C PHE A 67 4.44 0.82 -2.45
N GLN A 68 5.36 1.54 -1.81
CA GLN A 68 6.52 2.14 -2.49
C GLN A 68 7.46 1.09 -3.09
N ASP A 69 7.66 -0.05 -2.43
CA ASP A 69 8.50 -1.15 -2.92
C ASP A 69 7.87 -1.85 -4.16
N LEU A 70 6.56 -1.73 -4.37
CA LEU A 70 5.85 -2.23 -5.55
C LEU A 70 5.91 -1.27 -6.74
N GLY A 71 6.42 -0.05 -6.53
CA GLY A 71 6.52 1.02 -7.52
C GLY A 71 5.25 1.85 -7.66
#